data_AF-A0A5B8Z0Q8-F1
#
_entry.id   AF-A0A5B8Z0Q8-F1
#
_cell.length_a   1.000
_cell.length_b   1.000
_cell.length_c   1.000
_cell.angle_alpha   90.00
_cell.angle_beta   90.00
_cell.angle_gamma   90.00
#
_symmetry.space_group_name_H-M   'P 1'
#
loop_
_entity.id
_entity.type
_entity.pdbx_description
1 polymer ?
#
loop_
_entity_poly.entity_id
_entity_poly.type
_entity_poly.pdbx_seq_one_letter_code
_entity_poly.pdbx_strand_id
1 'polypeptide(L)'
;MMGGTLFEFIMLTLIFMGMFYILDKLLRKWLRIEKQEISSPVGKHILKWGTRIFIALSFLFIIIFNENIILFKVSIILCLVMQSSFQAFIEWKYLTNSREYIHTIIISVLGLIYAILIFSLIN
;
A
#
# COMPACT_ATOMS: atom_id res chain seq x y z
N MET A 1 7.05 16.93 -27.54
CA MET A 1 5.77 16.40 -27.02
C MET A 1 5.94 15.37 -25.89
N MET A 2 7.02 15.41 -25.10
CA MET A 2 7.27 14.47 -23.98
C MET A 2 7.05 15.09 -22.58
N GLY A 3 6.98 16.44 -22.49
CA GLY A 3 6.85 17.15 -21.22
C GLY A 3 5.43 17.16 -20.63
N GLY A 4 4.38 17.00 -21.46
CA GLY A 4 2.99 17.01 -21.00
C GLY A 4 2.63 15.79 -20.14
N THR A 5 2.98 14.59 -20.60
CA THR A 5 2.65 13.33 -19.91
C THR A 5 3.38 13.18 -18.57
N LEU A 6 4.65 13.61 -18.50
CA LEU A 6 5.42 13.59 -17.27
C LEU A 6 4.89 14.62 -16.25
N PHE A 7 4.52 15.82 -16.71
CA PHE A 7 3.92 16.85 -15.86
C PHE A 7 2.57 16.39 -15.30
N GLU A 8 1.70 15.81 -16.14
CA GLU A 8 0.41 15.25 -15.73
C GLU A 8 0.57 14.14 -14.68
N PHE A 9 1.54 13.24 -14.89
CA PHE A 9 1.85 12.18 -13.93
C PHE A 9 2.30 12.74 -12.56
N ILE A 10 3.18 13.75 -12.56
CA ILE A 10 3.66 14.39 -11.33
C ILE A 10 2.50 15.08 -10.60
N MET A 11 1.67 15.84 -11.32
CA MET A 11 0.53 16.53 -10.74
C MET A 11 -0.50 15.56 -10.14
N LEU A 12 -0.82 14.48 -10.85
CA LEU A 12 -1.71 13.43 -10.36
C LEU A 12 -1.15 12.77 -9.10
N THR A 13 0.15 12.51 -9.07
CA THR A 13 0.84 11.94 -7.90
C THR A 13 0.75 12.87 -6.69
N LEU A 14 1.00 14.17 -6.87
CA LEU A 14 0.92 15.17 -5.79
C LEU A 14 -0.51 15.30 -5.24
N ILE A 15 -1.51 15.33 -6.12
CA ILE A 15 -2.93 15.41 -5.73
C ILE A 15 -3.31 14.18 -4.89
N PHE A 16 -2.96 12.99 -5.34
CA PHE A 16 -3.23 11.76 -4.59
C PHE A 16 -2.50 11.74 -3.25
N MET A 17 -1.23 12.17 -3.19
CA MET A 17 -0.51 12.29 -1.92
C MET A 17 -1.22 13.21 -0.92
N GLY A 18 -1.66 14.38 -1.39
CA GLY A 18 -2.43 15.32 -0.57
C GLY A 18 -3.75 14.72 -0.10
N MET A 19 -4.48 14.06 -1.00
CA MET A 19 -5.72 13.37 -0.67
C MET A 19 -5.51 12.27 0.37
N PHE A 20 -4.50 11.41 0.20
CA PHE A 20 -4.14 10.36 1.15
C PHE A 20 -3.80 10.93 2.53
N TYR A 21 -3.04 12.02 2.59
CA TYR A 21 -2.68 12.67 3.85
C TYR A 21 -3.90 13.20 4.60
N ILE A 22 -4.82 13.87 3.88
CA ILE A 22 -6.08 14.36 4.47
C ILE A 22 -6.93 13.19 4.94
N LEU A 23 -7.02 12.14 4.10
CA LEU A 23 -7.86 10.99 4.35
C LEU A 23 -7.36 10.17 5.55
N ASP A 24 -6.05 9.94 5.71
CA ASP A 24 -5.48 9.31 6.91
C ASP A 24 -5.92 10.04 8.20
N LYS A 25 -5.81 11.38 8.23
CA LYS A 25 -6.26 12.17 9.39
C LYS A 25 -7.76 12.05 9.64
N LEU A 26 -8.57 12.16 8.59
CA LEU A 26 -10.02 12.06 8.70
C LEU A 26 -10.45 10.67 9.16
N LEU A 27 -9.84 9.63 8.61
CA LEU A 27 -10.16 8.24 8.93
C LEU A 27 -9.80 7.91 10.38
N ARG A 28 -8.63 8.34 10.85
CA ARG A 28 -8.22 8.18 12.25
C ARG A 28 -9.18 8.88 13.20
N LYS A 29 -9.57 10.12 12.87
CA LYS A 29 -10.56 10.88 13.66
C LYS A 29 -11.93 10.21 13.65
N TRP A 30 -12.37 9.71 12.50
CA TRP A 30 -13.68 9.07 12.34
C TRP A 30 -13.75 7.72 13.06
N LEU A 31 -12.70 6.90 12.95
CA LEU A 31 -12.58 5.61 13.64
C LEU A 31 -12.28 5.77 15.14
N ARG A 32 -11.99 7.00 15.61
CA ARG A 32 -11.55 7.32 16.97
C ARG A 32 -10.38 6.44 17.43
N ILE A 33 -9.44 6.20 16.50
CA ILE A 33 -8.25 5.42 16.76
C ILE A 33 -7.07 6.35 17.04
N GLU A 34 -6.35 6.04 18.11
CA GLU A 34 -5.01 6.56 18.33
C GLU A 34 -4.01 5.64 17.64
N LYS A 35 -2.97 6.23 17.05
CA LYS A 35 -1.92 5.47 16.39
C LYS A 35 -1.21 4.59 17.42
N GLN A 36 -1.41 3.28 17.31
CA GLN A 36 -0.78 2.30 18.19
C GLN A 36 0.29 1.52 17.46
N GLU A 37 1.44 1.36 18.10
CA GLU A 37 2.49 0.46 17.63
C GLU A 37 2.35 -0.91 18.27
N ILE A 38 2.71 -1.96 17.52
CA ILE A 38 2.73 -3.33 18.02
C ILE A 38 3.78 -3.40 19.14
N SER A 39 3.37 -3.52 20.39
CA SER A 39 4.29 -3.59 21.53
C SER A 39 4.94 -4.97 21.68
N SER A 40 4.28 -6.02 21.21
CA SER A 40 4.75 -7.41 21.30
C SER A 40 6.07 -7.61 20.54
N PRO A 41 7.13 -8.15 21.18
CA PRO A 41 8.39 -8.43 20.50
C PRO A 41 8.24 -9.45 19.37
N VAL A 42 7.36 -10.43 19.55
CA VAL A 42 7.03 -11.43 18.52
C VAL A 42 6.33 -10.77 17.34
N GLY A 43 5.34 -9.92 17.59
CA GLY A 43 4.63 -9.18 16.54
C GLY A 43 5.56 -8.25 15.75
N LYS A 44 6.44 -7.51 16.44
CA LYS A 44 7.47 -6.66 15.79
C LYS A 44 8.43 -7.48 14.94
N HIS A 45 8.86 -8.65 15.42
CA HIS A 45 9.77 -9.52 14.68
C HIS A 45 9.11 -10.05 13.41
N ILE A 46 7.88 -10.58 13.52
CA ILE A 46 7.13 -11.12 12.38
C ILE A 46 6.87 -10.01 11.35
N LEU A 47 6.45 -8.82 11.78
CA LEU A 47 6.22 -7.70 10.86
C LEU A 47 7.52 -7.36 10.10
N LYS A 48 8.65 -7.18 10.81
CA LYS A 48 9.93 -6.83 10.17
C LYS A 48 10.39 -7.88 9.17
N TRP A 49 10.36 -9.16 9.54
CA TRP A 49 10.80 -10.24 8.64
C TRP A 49 9.84 -10.45 7.48
N GLY A 50 8.53 -10.42 7.75
CA GLY A 50 7.50 -10.51 6.73
C GLY A 50 7.63 -9.39 5.70
N THR A 51 7.79 -8.14 6.14
CA THR A 51 8.01 -7.00 5.25
C THR A 51 9.26 -7.19 4.39
N ARG A 52 10.38 -7.67 4.95
CA ARG A 52 11.59 -7.95 4.16
C ARG A 52 11.36 -9.03 3.10
N ILE A 53 10.65 -10.10 3.45
CA ILE A 53 10.31 -11.18 2.52
C ILE A 53 9.42 -10.65 1.40
N PHE A 54 8.39 -9.86 1.71
CA PHE A 54 7.51 -9.27 0.70
C PHE A 54 8.25 -8.30 -0.22
N ILE A 55 9.17 -7.48 0.31
CA ILE A 55 10.00 -6.60 -0.51
C ILE A 55 10.87 -7.42 -1.46
N ALA A 56 11.58 -8.44 -0.96
CA ALA A 56 12.42 -9.30 -1.79
C ALA A 56 11.61 -10.02 -2.87
N LEU A 57 10.43 -10.54 -2.52
CA LEU A 57 9.51 -11.20 -3.45
C LEU A 57 8.98 -10.23 -4.51
N SER A 58 8.65 -9.00 -4.11
CA SER A 58 8.20 -7.95 -5.04
C SER A 58 9.29 -7.60 -6.05
N PHE A 59 10.53 -7.45 -5.61
CA PHE A 59 11.67 -7.23 -6.52
C PHE A 59 11.86 -8.39 -7.49
N LEU A 60 11.77 -9.63 -6.99
CA LEU A 60 11.90 -10.82 -7.83
C LEU A 60 10.79 -10.87 -8.90
N PHE A 61 9.54 -10.59 -8.54
CA PHE A 61 8.44 -10.53 -9.52
C PHE A 61 8.59 -9.41 -10.54
N ILE A 62 9.07 -8.24 -10.12
CA ILE A 62 9.38 -7.11 -11.00
C ILE A 62 10.43 -7.53 -12.04
N ILE A 63 11.49 -8.24 -11.62
CA ILE A 63 12.56 -8.71 -12.51
C ILE A 63 12.04 -9.77 -13.49
N ILE A 64 11.25 -10.74 -13.01
CA ILE A 64 10.76 -11.85 -13.84
C ILE A 64 9.76 -11.40 -14.89
N PHE A 65 8.89 -10.44 -14.57
CA PHE A 65 7.78 -10.04 -15.44
C PHE A 65 8.00 -8.71 -16.15
N ASN A 66 9.20 -8.12 -16.12
CA ASN A 66 9.47 -6.80 -16.71
C ASN A 66 9.20 -6.72 -18.23
N GLU A 67 9.32 -7.82 -18.97
CA GLU A 67 9.14 -7.84 -20.43
C GLU A 67 7.67 -7.86 -20.86
N ASN A 68 6.76 -8.30 -19.99
CA ASN A 68 5.33 -8.37 -20.29
C ASN A 68 4.58 -7.34 -19.45
N ILE A 69 4.17 -6.24 -20.08
CA ILE A 69 3.52 -5.11 -19.40
C ILE A 69 2.26 -5.50 -18.62
N ILE A 70 1.50 -6.49 -19.10
CA ILE A 70 0.29 -6.95 -18.42
C ILE A 70 0.68 -7.73 -17.16
N LEU A 71 1.58 -8.72 -17.29
CA LEU A 71 2.06 -9.49 -16.16
C LEU A 71 2.80 -8.63 -15.12
N PHE A 72 3.51 -7.61 -15.58
CA PHE A 72 4.17 -6.61 -14.74
C PHE A 72 3.16 -5.81 -13.91
N LYS A 73 2.12 -5.24 -14.55
CA LYS A 73 1.06 -4.49 -13.86
C LYS A 73 0.33 -5.38 -12.85
N VAL A 74 -0.01 -6.60 -13.24
CA VAL A 74 -0.71 -7.57 -12.38
C VAL A 74 0.15 -8.02 -11.20
N SER A 75 1.45 -8.26 -11.42
CA SER A 75 2.35 -8.68 -10.34
C SER A 75 2.52 -7.59 -9.29
N ILE A 76 2.62 -6.31 -9.68
CA ILE A 76 2.66 -5.18 -8.74
C ILE A 76 1.38 -5.12 -7.89
N ILE A 77 0.21 -5.24 -8.52
CA ILE A 77 -1.07 -5.25 -7.80
C ILE A 77 -1.12 -6.40 -6.80
N LEU A 78 -0.73 -7.61 -7.22
CA LEU A 78 -0.72 -8.79 -6.35
C LEU A 78 0.21 -8.60 -5.15
N CYS A 79 1.42 -8.06 -5.36
CA CYS A 79 2.37 -7.76 -4.29
C CYS A 79 1.79 -6.75 -3.30
N LEU A 80 1.15 -5.67 -3.79
CA LEU A 80 0.50 -4.68 -2.95
C LEU A 80 -0.64 -5.28 -2.11
N VAL A 81 -1.49 -6.11 -2.71
CA VAL A 81 -2.59 -6.79 -1.99
C VAL A 81 -2.04 -7.71 -0.91
N MET A 82 -1.04 -8.54 -1.24
CA MET A 82 -0.45 -9.48 -0.28
C MET A 82 0.21 -8.77 0.89
N GLN A 83 1.03 -7.75 0.62
CA GLN A 83 1.71 -6.98 1.65
C GLN A 83 0.70 -6.25 2.56
N SER A 84 -0.33 -5.64 1.97
CA SER A 84 -1.38 -4.93 2.70
C SER A 84 -2.19 -5.87 3.58
N SER A 85 -2.57 -7.03 3.04
CA SER A 85 -3.31 -8.07 3.77
C SER A 85 -2.48 -8.66 4.91
N PHE A 86 -1.19 -8.86 4.69
CA PHE A 86 -0.27 -9.28 5.74
C PHE A 86 -0.18 -8.24 6.87
N GLN A 87 -0.04 -6.96 6.53
CA GLN A 87 0.01 -5.89 7.53
C GLN A 87 -1.29 -5.81 8.32
N ALA A 88 -2.45 -5.80 7.65
CA ALA A 88 -3.76 -5.79 8.30
C ALA A 88 -3.96 -7.02 9.21
N PHE A 89 -3.50 -8.20 8.78
CA PHE A 89 -3.56 -9.41 9.60
C PHE A 89 -2.71 -9.33 10.86
N ILE A 90 -1.48 -8.79 10.75
CA ILE A 90 -0.60 -8.61 11.90
C ILE A 90 -1.16 -7.56 12.86
N GLU A 91 -1.69 -6.46 12.34
CA GLU A 91 -2.36 -5.45 13.17
C GLU A 91 -3.58 -6.04 13.87
N TRP A 92 -4.42 -6.79 13.17
CA TRP A 92 -5.57 -7.46 13.79
C TRP A 92 -5.15 -8.44 14.90
N LYS A 93 -4.06 -9.20 14.68
CA LYS A 93 -3.58 -10.21 15.62
C LYS A 93 -2.87 -9.63 16.84
N TYR A 94 -2.09 -8.55 16.67
CA TYR A 94 -1.20 -8.03 17.71
C TYR A 94 -1.62 -6.66 18.28
N LEU A 95 -2.60 -5.97 17.68
CA LEU A 95 -3.21 -4.74 18.17
C LEU A 95 -4.69 -4.98 18.51
N THR A 96 -4.96 -5.93 19.39
CA THR A 96 -6.33 -6.39 19.71
C THR A 96 -7.28 -5.30 20.21
N ASN A 97 -6.77 -4.25 20.85
CA ASN A 97 -7.56 -3.10 21.33
C ASN A 97 -7.63 -1.94 20.34
N SER A 98 -7.07 -2.10 19.13
CA SER A 98 -7.05 -1.06 18.12
C SER A 98 -7.76 -1.48 16.85
N ARG A 99 -8.40 -0.49 16.20
CA ARG A 99 -8.99 -0.66 14.86
C ARG A 99 -8.01 -0.25 13.74
N GLU A 100 -6.71 -0.21 14.02
CA GLU A 100 -5.68 0.10 13.02
C GLU A 100 -5.77 -0.85 11.80
N TYR A 101 -6.13 -2.12 11.99
CA TYR A 101 -6.33 -3.04 10.85
C TYR A 101 -7.44 -2.57 9.89
N ILE A 102 -8.51 -1.95 10.40
CA ILE A 102 -9.59 -1.37 9.56
C ILE A 102 -9.05 -0.18 8.78
N HIS A 103 -8.26 0.67 9.45
CA HIS A 103 -7.60 1.81 8.82
C HIS A 103 -6.67 1.35 7.68
N THR A 104 -5.84 0.35 7.94
CA THR A 104 -4.93 -0.24 6.96
C THR A 104 -5.69 -0.83 5.78
N ILE A 105 -6.78 -1.58 6.01
CA ILE A 105 -7.61 -2.11 4.91
C ILE A 105 -8.15 -0.99 4.03
N ILE A 106 -8.73 0.07 4.62
CA ILE A 106 -9.31 1.18 3.85
C ILE A 106 -8.24 1.92 3.04
N ILE A 107 -7.10 2.25 3.66
CA ILE A 107 -5.96 2.89 2.98
C ILE A 107 -5.41 2.00 1.86
N SER A 108 -5.37 0.68 2.08
CA SER A 108 -4.90 -0.28 1.09
C SER A 108 -5.82 -0.36 -0.13
N VAL A 109 -7.15 -0.36 0.09
CA VAL A 109 -8.13 -0.34 -1.02
C VAL A 109 -7.98 0.94 -1.84
N LEU A 110 -7.82 2.09 -1.20
CA LEU A 110 -7.55 3.35 -1.90
C LEU A 110 -6.22 3.31 -2.67
N GLY A 111 -5.20 2.67 -2.10
CA GLY A 111 -3.90 2.50 -2.74
C GLY A 111 -3.99 1.66 -4.01
N LEU A 112 -4.81 0.60 -3.98
CA LEU A 112 -5.09 -0.24 -5.14
C LEU A 112 -5.85 0.51 -6.23
N ILE A 113 -6.88 1.29 -5.86
CA ILE A 113 -7.61 2.14 -6.81
C ILE A 113 -6.65 3.10 -7.51
N TYR A 114 -5.77 3.76 -6.74
CA TYR A 114 -4.76 4.66 -7.29
C TYR A 114 -3.80 3.93 -8.25
N ALA A 115 -3.28 2.76 -7.86
CA ALA A 115 -2.39 1.98 -8.71
C ALA A 115 -3.05 1.59 -10.04
N ILE A 116 -4.31 1.16 -10.01
CA ILE A 116 -5.10 0.82 -11.21
C ILE A 116 -5.28 2.05 -12.11
N LEU A 117 -5.63 3.21 -11.53
CA LEU A 117 -5.78 4.46 -12.29
C LEU A 117 -4.49 4.88 -12.99
N ILE A 118 -3.36 4.79 -12.29
CA ILE A 118 -2.03 5.05 -12.88
C ILE A 118 -1.75 4.09 -14.03
N PHE A 119 -1.98 2.79 -13.83
CA PHE A 119 -1.70 1.81 -14.87
C PHE A 119 -2.63 1.91 -16.08
N SER A 120 -3.83 2.45 -15.90
CA SER A 120 -4.74 2.78 -16.99
C SER A 120 -4.30 4.02 -17.78
N LEU A 121 -3.59 4.95 -17.15
CA LEU A 121 -3.13 6.20 -17.77
C LEU A 121 -1.80 6.02 -18.53
N ILE A 122 -0.97 5.06 -18.09
CA ILE A 122 0.31 4.70 -18.73
C ILE A 122 0.09 3.52 -19.72
N ASN A 123 -0.97 3.57 -20.52
CA ASN A 123 -1.30 2.56 -21.53
C ASN A 123 -1.54 3.24 -22.87
#